data_AF-A0A174LQS0-F1
#
_entry.id   AF-A0A174LQS0-F1
#
_cell.length_a   1.000
_cell.length_b   1.000
_cell.length_c   1.000
_cell.angle_alpha   90.00
_cell.angle_beta   90.00
_cell.angle_gamma   90.00
#
_symmetry.space_group_name_H-M   'P 1'
#
loop_
_entity.id
_entity.type
_entity.pdbx_description
1 polymer ?
#
loop_
_entity_poly.entity_id
_entity_poly.type
_entity_poly.pdbx_seq_one_letter_code
_entity_poly.pdbx_strand_id
1 'polypeptide(L)'
;MKIKNSQVVTFLNGVADIQSKMLPTKVGYAIARNIALLESVAKAYEEERTKIIDKYAKKGEDGRYIVVGNTYDIQDMAGFGADMDELLGIENEVAIHTVSLSELEKCDLEQFDALTVKDLKLLDFMTVD
;
A
#
# COMPACT_ATOMS: atom_id res chain seq x y z
N MET A 1 -3.87 15.84 0.39
CA MET A 1 -2.86 15.58 -0.66
C MET A 1 -3.39 14.54 -1.62
N LYS A 2 -2.76 14.37 -2.79
CA LYS A 2 -3.11 13.29 -3.71
C LYS A 2 -2.15 12.11 -3.54
N ILE A 3 -2.68 10.89 -3.55
CA ILE A 3 -1.90 9.65 -3.50
C ILE A 3 -2.40 8.67 -4.57
N LYS A 4 -1.49 8.00 -5.27
CA LYS A 4 -1.85 6.97 -6.23
C LYS A 4 -2.21 5.66 -5.55
N ASN A 5 -3.10 4.87 -6.16
CA ASN A 5 -3.38 3.50 -5.71
C ASN A 5 -2.10 2.66 -5.54
N SER A 6 -1.12 2.81 -6.44
CA SER A 6 0.19 2.16 -6.31
C SER A 6 0.93 2.51 -5.01
N GLN A 7 0.88 3.78 -4.57
CA GLN A 7 1.49 4.19 -3.30
C GLN A 7 0.69 3.64 -2.10
N VAL A 8 -0.64 3.64 -2.17
CA VAL A 8 -1.52 3.08 -1.14
C VAL A 8 -1.21 1.60 -0.90
N VAL A 9 -1.21 0.80 -1.97
CA VAL A 9 -0.95 -0.64 -1.90
C VAL A 9 0.49 -0.92 -1.46
N THR A 10 1.47 -0.15 -1.94
CA THR A 10 2.86 -0.27 -1.50
C THR A 10 3.00 -0.02 0.00
N PHE A 11 2.36 1.04 0.52
CA PHE A 11 2.35 1.34 1.95
C PHE A 11 1.73 0.21 2.77
N LEU A 12 0.49 -0.19 2.45
CA LEU A 12 -0.22 -1.20 3.24
C LEU A 12 0.48 -2.57 3.23
N ASN A 13 1.09 -2.96 2.10
CA ASN A 13 1.86 -4.20 2.01
C ASN A 13 3.21 -4.14 2.75
N GLY A 14 3.77 -2.95 2.96
CA GLY A 14 5.09 -2.76 3.55
C GLY A 14 5.10 -2.38 5.03
N VAL A 15 3.97 -1.92 5.58
CA VAL A 15 3.94 -1.24 6.90
C VAL A 15 3.99 -2.20 8.09
N ALA A 16 3.72 -3.50 7.88
CA ALA A 16 3.66 -4.49 8.96
C ALA A 16 4.95 -4.53 9.81
N ASP A 17 6.13 -4.48 9.16
CA ASP A 17 7.43 -4.48 9.83
C ASP A 17 7.63 -3.23 10.72
N ILE A 18 7.02 -2.11 10.34
CA ILE A 18 7.11 -0.84 11.08
C ILE A 18 6.18 -0.85 12.28
N GLN A 19 5.00 -1.48 12.17
CA GLN A 19 4.03 -1.53 13.27
C GLN A 19 4.52 -2.34 14.47
N SER A 20 5.46 -3.27 14.28
CA SER A 20 6.07 -4.02 15.39
C SER A 20 7.15 -3.25 16.15
N LYS A 21 7.54 -2.05 15.68
CA LYS A 21 8.60 -1.25 16.28
C LYS A 21 8.12 -0.41 17.46
N MET A 22 8.99 -0.24 18.44
CA MET A 22 8.85 0.76 19.48
C MET A 22 9.19 2.14 18.91
N LEU A 23 8.15 2.91 18.57
CA LEU A 23 8.28 4.22 17.91
C LEU A 23 7.92 5.38 18.86
N PRO A 24 8.41 6.60 18.58
CA PRO A 24 7.89 7.80 19.20
C PRO A 24 6.36 7.89 19.05
N THR A 25 5.66 8.29 20.11
CA THR A 25 4.18 8.25 20.17
C THR A 25 3.51 8.93 18.98
N LYS A 26 4.04 10.08 18.53
CA LYS A 26 3.49 10.81 17.39
C LYS A 26 3.67 10.06 16.06
N VAL A 27 4.83 9.42 15.87
CA VAL A 27 5.13 8.62 14.67
C VAL A 27 4.23 7.39 14.63
N GLY A 28 4.14 6.64 15.74
CA GLY A 28 3.26 5.47 15.83
C GLY A 28 1.78 5.82 15.60
N TYR A 29 1.30 6.93 16.18
CA TYR A 29 -0.06 7.41 15.96
C TYR A 29 -0.30 7.77 14.48
N ALA A 30 0.63 8.47 13.85
CA ALA A 30 0.50 8.88 12.45
C ALA A 30 0.40 7.68 11.51
N ILE A 31 1.24 6.67 11.72
CA ILE A 31 1.21 5.42 10.94
C ILE A 31 -0.14 4.73 11.12
N ALA A 32 -0.58 4.51 12.36
CA ALA A 32 -1.85 3.84 12.63
C ALA A 32 -3.06 4.58 12.01
N ARG A 33 -3.10 5.91 12.12
CA ARG A 33 -4.15 6.73 11.51
C ARG A 33 -4.14 6.61 9.98
N ASN A 34 -2.97 6.66 9.37
CA ASN A 34 -2.84 6.57 7.91
C ASN A 34 -3.18 5.17 7.40
N ILE A 35 -2.87 4.10 8.14
CA ILE A 35 -3.31 2.74 7.80
C ILE A 35 -4.83 2.69 7.71
N ALA A 36 -5.55 3.09 8.76
CA ALA A 36 -7.01 3.05 8.78
C ALA A 36 -7.65 3.88 7.65
N LEU A 37 -7.08 5.05 7.35
CA LEU A 37 -7.50 5.88 6.22
C LEU A 37 -7.28 5.16 4.88
N LEU A 38 -6.10 4.60 4.67
CA LEU A 38 -5.68 4.01 3.40
C LEU A 38 -6.31 2.63 3.15
N GLU A 39 -6.65 1.87 4.18
CA GLU A 39 -7.45 0.64 4.06
C GLU A 39 -8.82 0.93 3.41
N SER A 40 -9.43 2.06 3.74
CA SER A 40 -10.72 2.46 3.13
C SER A 40 -10.58 2.74 1.62
N VAL A 41 -9.46 3.33 1.21
CA VAL A 41 -9.14 3.58 -0.21
C VAL A 41 -8.82 2.26 -0.92
N ALA A 42 -8.02 1.41 -0.28
CA ALA A 42 -7.64 0.11 -0.80
C ALA A 42 -8.83 -0.81 -1.05
N LYS A 43 -9.93 -0.66 -0.30
CA LYS A 43 -11.16 -1.42 -0.54
C LYS A 43 -11.71 -1.20 -1.97
N ALA A 44 -11.81 0.05 -2.42
CA ALA A 44 -12.28 0.35 -3.77
C ALA A 44 -11.31 -0.18 -4.84
N TYR A 45 -10.01 -0.11 -4.57
CA TYR A 45 -8.97 -0.70 -5.41
C TYR A 45 -9.14 -2.22 -5.54
N GLU A 46 -9.32 -2.96 -4.44
CA GLU A 46 -9.47 -4.42 -4.49
C GLU A 46 -10.77 -4.86 -5.17
N GLU A 47 -11.86 -4.10 -5.03
CA GLU A 47 -13.11 -4.34 -5.75
C GLU A 47 -12.90 -4.24 -7.27
N GLU A 48 -12.20 -3.22 -7.75
CA GLU A 48 -11.93 -3.06 -9.18
C GLU A 48 -10.88 -4.06 -9.68
N ARG A 49 -9.81 -4.30 -8.91
CA ARG A 49 -8.81 -5.32 -9.20
C ARG A 49 -9.45 -6.71 -9.37
N THR A 50 -10.45 -7.04 -8.55
CA THR A 50 -11.19 -8.30 -8.68
C THR A 50 -11.92 -8.40 -10.01
N LYS A 51 -12.52 -7.30 -10.51
CA LYS A 51 -13.17 -7.28 -11.84
C LYS A 51 -12.17 -7.43 -12.97
N ILE A 52 -11.00 -6.81 -12.86
CA ILE A 52 -9.91 -6.97 -13.83
C ILE A 52 -9.46 -8.44 -13.85
N ILE A 53 -9.25 -9.06 -12.69
CA ILE A 53 -8.91 -10.50 -12.62
C ILE A 53 -10.03 -11.34 -13.26
N ASP A 54 -11.30 -11.06 -12.96
CA ASP A 54 -12.44 -11.79 -13.52
C ASP A 54 -12.52 -11.69 -15.05
N LYS A 55 -12.16 -10.52 -15.60
CA LYS A 55 -12.12 -10.24 -17.04
C LYS A 55 -11.03 -11.01 -17.77
N TYR A 56 -9.87 -11.24 -17.15
CA TYR A 56 -8.67 -11.73 -17.85
C TYR A 56 -8.17 -13.12 -17.42
N ALA A 57 -8.51 -13.59 -16.22
CA ALA A 57 -8.07 -14.88 -15.70
C ALA A 57 -8.90 -16.03 -16.27
N LYS A 58 -8.22 -17.11 -16.67
CA LYS A 58 -8.90 -18.36 -17.04
C LYS A 58 -9.63 -18.94 -15.84
N LYS A 59 -10.83 -19.46 -16.08
CA LYS A 59 -11.57 -20.26 -15.12
C LYS A 59 -11.57 -21.72 -15.55
N GLY A 60 -11.44 -22.63 -14.58
CA GLY A 60 -11.63 -24.06 -14.79
C GLY A 60 -13.10 -24.41 -14.95
N GLU A 61 -13.38 -25.69 -15.21
CA GLU A 61 -14.75 -26.20 -15.32
C GLU A 61 -15.59 -26.01 -14.04
N ASP A 62 -14.93 -25.87 -12.88
CA ASP A 62 -15.56 -25.61 -11.59
C ASP A 62 -15.86 -24.13 -11.31
N GLY A 63 -15.57 -23.24 -12.28
CA GLY A 63 -15.75 -21.80 -12.18
C GLY A 63 -14.68 -21.08 -11.34
N ARG A 64 -13.67 -21.77 -10.82
CA ARG A 64 -12.55 -21.15 -10.08
C ARG A 64 -11.45 -20.70 -11.02
N TYR A 65 -10.71 -19.66 -10.63
CA TYR A 65 -9.55 -19.22 -11.38
C TYR A 65 -8.47 -20.30 -11.43
N ILE A 66 -7.89 -20.50 -12.61
CA ILE A 66 -6.72 -21.35 -12.78
C ILE A 66 -5.50 -20.59 -12.25
N VAL A 67 -4.73 -21.23 -11.37
CA VAL A 67 -3.50 -20.69 -10.79
C VAL A 67 -2.32 -21.52 -11.30
N VAL A 68 -1.30 -20.83 -11.83
CA VAL A 68 -0.04 -21.42 -12.28
C VAL A 68 1.07 -20.90 -11.38
N GLY A 69 1.61 -21.75 -10.52
CA GLY A 69 2.55 -21.33 -9.47
C GLY A 69 1.84 -20.45 -8.42
N ASN A 70 2.20 -19.17 -8.37
CA ASN A 70 1.62 -18.20 -7.43
C ASN A 70 0.84 -17.07 -8.13
N THR A 71 0.49 -17.25 -9.40
CA THR A 71 -0.19 -16.25 -10.24
C THR A 71 -1.39 -16.86 -10.97
N TYR A 72 -2.38 -16.03 -11.32
CA TYR A 72 -3.48 -16.47 -12.18
C TYR A 72 -3.01 -16.72 -13.62
N ASP A 73 -3.60 -17.71 -14.28
CA ASP A 73 -3.40 -17.94 -15.72
C ASP A 73 -4.19 -16.88 -16.51
N ILE A 74 -3.49 -15.82 -16.94
CA ILE A 74 -4.07 -14.67 -17.64
C ILE A 74 -4.03 -14.90 -19.16
N GLN A 75 -5.18 -14.75 -19.83
CA GLN A 75 -5.29 -14.98 -21.28
C GLN A 75 -4.70 -13.85 -22.14
N ASP A 76 -4.92 -12.60 -21.73
CA ASP A 76 -4.41 -11.40 -22.38
C ASP A 76 -3.60 -10.57 -21.37
N MET A 77 -2.29 -10.85 -21.32
CA MET A 77 -1.38 -10.15 -20.42
C MET A 77 -1.23 -8.66 -20.75
N ALA A 78 -1.36 -8.27 -22.03
CA ALA A 78 -1.21 -6.87 -22.44
C ALA A 78 -2.42 -6.04 -21.99
N GLY A 79 -3.63 -6.54 -22.23
CA GLY A 79 -4.86 -5.92 -21.76
C GLY A 79 -4.93 -5.88 -20.23
N PHE A 80 -4.59 -7.00 -19.56
CA PHE A 80 -4.50 -7.03 -18.09
C PHE A 80 -3.52 -5.98 -17.55
N GLY A 81 -2.32 -5.88 -18.16
CA GLY A 81 -1.33 -4.87 -17.79
C GLY A 81 -1.86 -3.45 -17.93
N ALA A 82 -2.52 -3.13 -19.05
CA ALA A 82 -3.07 -1.80 -19.30
C ALA A 82 -4.15 -1.41 -18.27
N ASP A 83 -5.11 -2.30 -17.99
CA ASP A 83 -6.17 -2.04 -17.00
C ASP A 83 -5.58 -1.92 -15.58
N MET A 84 -4.57 -2.73 -15.24
CA MET A 84 -3.89 -2.64 -13.94
C MET A 84 -3.07 -1.35 -13.81
N ASP A 85 -2.37 -0.93 -14.86
CA ASP A 85 -1.60 0.32 -14.87
C ASP A 85 -2.52 1.54 -14.71
N GLU A 86 -3.69 1.53 -15.37
CA GLU A 86 -4.73 2.54 -15.18
C GLU A 86 -5.22 2.56 -13.74
N LEU A 87 -5.63 1.40 -13.20
CA LEU A 87 -6.13 1.28 -11.83
C LEU A 87 -5.08 1.75 -10.80
N LEU A 88 -3.82 1.33 -10.94
CA LEU A 88 -2.72 1.74 -10.06
C LEU A 88 -2.37 3.22 -10.18
N GLY A 89 -2.66 3.83 -11.34
CA GLY A 89 -2.44 5.24 -11.65
C GLY A 89 -3.47 6.21 -11.06
N ILE A 90 -4.64 5.74 -10.66
CA ILE A 90 -5.72 6.58 -10.10
C ILE A 90 -5.23 7.35 -8.87
N GLU A 91 -5.43 8.67 -8.89
CA GLU A 91 -5.14 9.57 -7.78
C GLU A 91 -6.35 9.71 -6.85
N ASN A 92 -6.11 9.56 -5.55
CA ASN A 92 -7.10 9.74 -4.49
C ASN A 92 -6.79 10.98 -3.68
N GLU A 93 -7.81 11.80 -3.42
CA GLU A 93 -7.71 12.93 -2.50
C GLU A 93 -7.90 12.46 -1.07
N VAL A 94 -6.83 12.52 -0.28
CA VAL A 94 -6.81 12.02 1.10
C VAL A 94 -6.17 13.02 2.06
N ALA A 95 -6.67 13.03 3.29
CA ALA A 95 -6.14 13.83 4.38
C ALA A 95 -5.12 13.01 5.20
N ILE A 96 -3.93 12.80 4.62
CA ILE A 96 -2.81 12.14 5.29
C ILE A 96 -2.40 12.90 6.56
N HIS A 97 -2.17 12.17 7.65
CA HIS A 97 -1.56 12.72 8.84
C HIS A 97 -0.04 12.70 8.69
N THR A 98 0.56 13.88 8.64
CA THR A 98 2.00 14.03 8.43
C THR A 98 2.76 14.10 9.75
N VAL A 99 4.05 13.76 9.70
CA VAL A 99 5.02 13.93 10.78
C VAL A 99 6.20 14.76 10.28
N SER A 100 6.78 15.57 11.15
CA SER A 100 7.99 16.32 10.79
C SER A 100 9.21 15.41 10.79
N LEU A 101 10.23 15.78 10.03
CA LEU A 101 11.52 15.09 10.04
C LEU A 101 12.11 14.99 11.45
N SER A 102 12.01 16.06 12.23
CA SER A 102 12.46 16.10 13.63
C SER A 102 11.73 15.14 14.57
N GLU A 103 10.49 14.73 14.25
CA GLU A 103 9.79 13.68 15.00
C GLU A 103 10.23 12.28 14.57
N LEU A 104 10.63 12.09 13.30
CA LEU A 104 11.19 10.84 12.80
C LEU A 104 12.62 10.60 13.28
N GLU A 105 13.46 11.64 13.36
CA GLU A 105 14.83 11.56 13.90
C GLU A 105 14.87 11.05 15.35
N LYS A 106 13.77 11.20 16.10
CA LYS A 106 13.66 10.62 17.45
C LYS A 106 13.72 9.09 17.45
N CYS A 107 13.45 8.43 16.32
CA CYS A 107 13.62 6.98 16.20
C CYS A 107 15.08 6.53 16.37
N ASP A 108 16.05 7.45 16.26
CA ASP A 108 17.47 7.14 16.48
C ASP A 108 17.89 7.22 17.97
N LEU A 109 16.96 7.59 18.88
CA LEU A 109 17.21 7.56 20.32
C LEU A 109 17.18 6.13 20.85
N GLU A 110 18.03 5.81 21.82
CA GLU A 110 18.24 4.45 22.37
C GLU A 110 16.96 3.74 22.87
N GLN A 111 15.95 4.51 23.25
CA GLN A 111 14.67 4.02 23.77
C GLN A 111 13.66 3.60 22.68
N PHE A 112 14.00 3.78 21.40
CA PHE A 112 13.14 3.45 20.26
C PHE A 112 13.89 2.53 19.28
N ASP A 113 13.12 1.84 18.44
CA ASP A 113 13.67 1.03 17.36
C ASP A 113 13.96 1.92 16.14
N ALA A 114 15.20 1.85 15.66
CA ALA A 114 15.64 2.60 14.49
C ALA A 114 14.83 2.24 13.23
N LEU A 115 14.58 3.24 12.39
CA LEU A 115 13.97 3.06 11.07
C LEU A 115 15.05 2.68 10.05
N THR A 116 14.75 1.68 9.22
CA THR A 116 15.59 1.31 8.10
C THR A 116 15.35 2.25 6.91
N VAL A 117 16.24 2.23 5.92
CA VAL A 117 16.03 2.95 4.65
C VAL A 117 14.73 2.52 3.95
N LYS A 118 14.33 1.25 4.08
CA LYS A 118 13.05 0.75 3.54
C LYS A 118 11.88 1.44 4.25
N ASP A 119 11.95 1.58 5.56
CA ASP A 119 10.89 2.21 6.35
C ASP A 119 10.76 3.70 6.01
N LEU A 120 11.89 4.41 5.93
CA LEU A 120 11.91 5.83 5.56
C LEU A 120 11.30 6.06 4.17
N LYS A 121 11.62 5.22 3.18
CA LYS A 121 10.99 5.29 1.85
C LYS A 121 9.48 5.05 1.91
N LEU A 122 9.02 4.18 2.80
CA LEU A 122 7.60 3.89 2.96
C LEU A 122 6.85 5.05 3.61
N LEU A 123 7.51 5.78 4.51
CA LEU A 123 6.95 6.90 5.26
C LEU A 123 7.13 8.27 4.57
N ASP A 124 7.88 8.33 3.47
CA ASP A 124 8.21 9.57 2.75
C ASP A 124 6.97 10.41 2.41
N PHE A 125 5.90 9.78 1.91
CA PHE A 125 4.66 10.49 1.54
C PHE A 125 3.94 11.17 2.70
N MET A 126 4.24 10.78 3.94
CA MET A 126 3.66 11.33 5.16
C MET A 126 4.68 12.12 5.99
N THR A 127 5.86 12.40 5.43
CA THR A 127 6.92 13.17 6.09
C THR A 127 6.96 14.58 5.52
N VAL A 128 7.18 15.56 6.39
CA VAL A 128 7.34 16.98 6.02
C VAL A 128 8.56 17.57 6.73
N ASP A 129 9.13 18.63 6.15
CA ASP A 129 10.22 19.40 6.77
C ASP A 129 9.75 20.15 8.02
#